data_AF-A0A7C5HDS7-F1
#
_entry.id   AF-A0A7C5HDS7-F1
#
_cell.length_a   1.000
_cell.length_b   1.000
_cell.length_c   1.000
_cell.angle_alpha   90.00
_cell.angle_beta   90.00
_cell.angle_gamma   90.00
#
_symmetry.space_group_name_H-M   'P 1'
#
loop_
_entity.id
_entity.type
_entity.pdbx_description
1 polymer ?
#
loop_
_entity_poly.entity_id
_entity_poly.type
_entity_poly.pdbx_seq_one_letter_code
_entity_poly.pdbx_strand_id
1 'polypeptide(L)' 'MSEQSYNHNVTAEKNDFSNWVRYAFGDVRLANELARSRNRADVARILNNRISWLQRKLLLKIWSAPCG' A
#
# COMPACT_ATOMS: atom_id res chain seq x y z
N MET A 1 -9.94 -14.38 4.19
CA MET A 1 -10.08 -14.23 2.72
C MET A 1 -9.58 -15.50 2.04
N SER A 2 -10.47 -16.28 1.41
CA SER A 2 -10.13 -17.53 0.70
C SER A 2 -9.30 -17.24 -0.54
N GLU A 3 -8.47 -18.19 -0.98
CA GLU A 3 -7.56 -18.09 -2.14
C GLU A 3 -8.25 -17.56 -3.41
N GLN A 4 -9.48 -18.04 -3.66
CA GLN A 4 -10.36 -17.63 -4.75
C GLN A 4 -10.69 -16.13 -4.76
N SER A 5 -10.92 -15.50 -3.62
CA SER A 5 -11.23 -14.06 -3.57
C SER A 5 -10.04 -13.17 -3.98
N TYR A 6 -8.81 -13.66 -3.91
CA TYR A 6 -7.64 -12.90 -4.39
C TYR A 6 -7.42 -13.09 -5.88
N ASN A 7 -7.61 -14.32 -6.38
CA ASN A 7 -7.49 -14.61 -7.81
C ASN A 7 -8.58 -13.90 -8.64
N HIS A 8 -9.73 -13.56 -8.05
CA HIS A 8 -10.76 -12.78 -8.74
C HIS A 8 -10.49 -11.26 -8.80
N ASN A 9 -9.77 -10.68 -7.84
CA ASN A 9 -9.45 -9.23 -7.78
C ASN A 9 -8.05 -8.90 -8.34
N VAL A 10 -7.27 -9.92 -8.68
CA VAL A 10 -5.95 -9.82 -9.28
C VAL A 10 -6.01 -10.57 -10.61
N THR A 11 -6.59 -9.93 -11.63
CA THR A 11 -6.47 -10.41 -13.00
C THR A 11 -5.15 -9.90 -13.59
N ALA A 12 -4.59 -10.63 -14.55
CA ALA A 12 -3.29 -10.33 -15.17
C ALA A 12 -3.18 -8.91 -15.77
N GLU A 13 -4.31 -8.25 -16.01
CA GLU A 13 -4.41 -6.92 -16.63
C GLU A 13 -4.81 -5.80 -15.65
N LYS A 14 -5.35 -6.12 -14.47
CA LYS A 14 -5.79 -5.13 -13.47
C LYS A 14 -5.56 -5.66 -12.06
N ASN A 15 -4.65 -5.01 -11.34
CA ASN A 15 -4.59 -5.10 -9.89
C ASN A 15 -5.51 -4.00 -9.32
N ASP A 16 -6.76 -4.36 -9.02
CA ASP A 16 -7.77 -3.40 -8.54
C ASP A 16 -7.34 -2.72 -7.23
N PHE A 17 -6.53 -3.38 -6.40
CA PHE A 17 -5.94 -2.76 -5.22
C PHE A 17 -4.98 -1.62 -5.57
N SER A 18 -4.16 -1.79 -6.62
CA SER A 18 -3.25 -0.73 -7.06
C SER A 18 -4.01 0.52 -7.57
N ASN A 19 -5.09 0.31 -8.32
CA ASN A 19 -5.93 1.39 -8.82
C ASN A 19 -6.67 2.08 -7.67
N TRP A 20 -7.27 1.31 -6.76
CA TRP A 20 -7.93 1.86 -5.59
C TRP A 20 -6.96 2.70 -4.73
N VAL A 21 -5.75 2.20 -4.48
CA VAL A 21 -4.74 2.95 -3.72
C VAL A 21 -4.36 4.25 -4.41
N ARG A 22 -4.21 4.23 -5.73
CA ARG A 22 -3.91 5.42 -6.53
C ARG A 22 -5.02 6.46 -6.44
N TYR A 23 -6.26 6.06 -6.67
CA TYR A 23 -7.37 7.01 -6.82
C TYR A 23 -8.00 7.43 -5.49
N ALA A 24 -8.07 6.55 -4.49
CA ALA A 24 -8.68 6.86 -3.19
C ALA A 24 -7.73 7.60 -2.24
N PHE A 25 -6.43 7.24 -2.24
CA PHE A 25 -5.45 7.81 -1.31
C PHE A 25 -4.42 8.73 -1.99
N GLY A 26 -4.35 8.72 -3.32
CA GLY A 26 -3.30 9.46 -4.04
C GLY A 26 -1.89 8.89 -3.85
N ASP A 27 -1.74 7.71 -3.24
CA ASP A 27 -0.42 7.12 -2.96
C ASP A 27 0.11 6.38 -4.19
N VAL A 28 0.57 7.17 -5.16
CA VAL A 28 1.10 6.68 -6.45
C VAL A 28 2.27 5.71 -6.27
N ARG A 29 3.10 5.91 -5.25
CA ARG A 29 4.24 5.03 -4.98
C ARG A 29 3.77 3.65 -4.53
N LEU A 30 2.88 3.61 -3.54
CA LEU A 30 2.32 2.35 -3.04
C LEU A 30 1.54 1.63 -4.14
N ALA A 31 0.75 2.37 -4.92
CA ALA A 31 0.04 1.84 -6.07
C ALA A 31 0.98 1.16 -7.10
N ASN A 32 2.08 1.82 -7.46
CA ASN A 32 3.08 1.26 -8.39
C ASN A 32 3.76 0.00 -7.83
N GLU A 33 4.04 -0.03 -6.52
CA GLU A 33 4.63 -1.21 -5.87
C GLU A 33 3.62 -2.38 -5.85
N LEU A 34 2.35 -2.12 -5.51
CA LEU A 34 1.29 -3.14 -5.53
C LEU A 34 1.04 -3.68 -6.94
N ALA A 35 1.05 -2.83 -7.97
CA ALA A 35 0.86 -3.26 -9.35
C ALA A 35 1.89 -4.31 -9.81
N ARG A 36 3.07 -4.36 -9.16
CA ARG A 36 4.15 -5.33 -9.47
C ARG A 36 4.09 -6.60 -8.62
N SER A 37 3.21 -6.65 -7.61
CA SER A 37 3.09 -7.81 -6.73
C SER A 37 2.43 -8.99 -7.44
N ARG A 38 2.97 -10.19 -7.23
CA ARG A 38 2.51 -11.42 -7.92
C ARG A 38 1.74 -12.36 -7.01
N ASN A 39 1.83 -12.16 -5.70
CA ASN A 39 1.22 -13.03 -4.69
C ASN A 39 0.90 -12.21 -3.43
N ARG A 40 0.09 -12.82 -2.55
CA ARG A 40 -0.37 -12.20 -1.30
C ARG A 40 0.77 -11.83 -0.35
N ALA A 41 1.82 -12.65 -0.30
CA ALA A 41 2.95 -12.41 0.58
C ALA A 41 3.70 -11.14 0.17
N ASP A 42 3.87 -10.90 -1.13
CA ASP A 42 4.43 -9.66 -1.67
C ASP A 42 3.58 -8.45 -1.33
N VAL A 43 2.25 -8.54 -1.51
CA VAL A 43 1.31 -7.48 -1.13
C VAL A 43 1.44 -7.15 0.36
N ALA A 44 1.41 -8.16 1.24
CA ALA A 44 1.53 -7.96 2.68
C ALA A 44 2.85 -7.29 3.07
N ARG A 45 3.97 -7.72 2.46
CA ARG A 45 5.29 -7.12 2.67
C ARG A 45 5.33 -5.66 2.23
N ILE A 46 4.80 -5.35 1.05
CA ILE A 46 4.74 -3.98 0.51
C ILE A 46 3.93 -3.07 1.43
N LEU A 47 2.74 -3.53 1.86
CA LEU A 47 1.86 -2.77 2.76
C LEU A 47 2.55 -2.51 4.11
N ASN A 48 3.13 -3.53 4.73
CA ASN A 48 3.84 -3.39 6.01
C ASN A 48 4.97 -2.37 5.93
N ASN A 49 5.79 -2.44 4.88
CA ASN A 49 6.87 -1.47 4.66
C ASN A 49 6.34 -0.04 4.52
N ARG A 50 5.24 0.15 3.80
CA ARG A 50 4.63 1.47 3.64
C ARG A 50 4.07 2.00 4.96
N ILE A 51 3.34 1.18 5.71
CA ILE A 51 2.76 1.54 7.01
C ILE A 51 3.88 1.95 7.97
N SER A 52 4.95 1.16 8.10
CA SER A 52 6.08 1.51 8.97
C SER A 52 6.76 2.81 8.56
N TRP A 53 6.89 3.09 7.26
CA TRP A 53 7.41 4.36 6.78
C TRP A 53 6.49 5.54 7.13
N LEU A 54 5.17 5.38 6.95
CA LEU A 54 4.17 6.40 7.29
C LEU A 54 4.16 6.69 8.79
N GLN A 55 4.22 5.65 9.64
CA GLN A 55 4.31 5.78 11.10
C GLN A 55 5.55 6.57 11.50
N ARG A 56 6.74 6.22 10.98
CA ARG A 56 7.97 6.99 11.24
C ARG A 56 7.85 8.44 10.80
N LYS A 57 7.29 8.68 9.60
CA LYS A 57 7.10 10.05 9.09
C LYS A 57 6.14 10.86 9.95
N LEU A 58 5.07 10.24 10.45
CA LEU A 58 4.12 10.88 11.34
C LEU A 58 4.76 11.22 12.70
N LEU A 59 5.51 10.28 13.28
CA LEU A 59 6.25 10.50 14.53
C LEU A 59 7.28 11.64 14.40
N LEU A 60 8.05 11.66 13.30
CA LEU A 60 8.99 12.75 13.03
C LEU A 60 8.28 14.09 12.91
N LYS A 61 7.11 14.13 12.25
CA LYS A 61 6.33 15.37 12.11
C LYS A 61 5.85 15.89 13.47
N ILE A 62 5.40 14.99 14.36
CA ILE A 62 4.98 15.34 15.73
C ILE A 62 6.15 15.92 16.53
N TRP A 63 7.33 15.28 16.46
CA TRP A 63 8.51 15.73 17.22
C TRP A 63 9.14 17.02 16.67
N SER A 64 8.96 17.30 15.37
CA SER A 64 9.46 18.52 14.73
C SER A 64 8.53 19.73 14.86
N ALA A 65 7.34 19.56 15.45
CA ALA A 65 6.44 20.69 15.69
C ALA A 65 7.05 21.57 16.79
N PRO A 66 7.25 22.89 16.56
CA PRO A 66 7.81 23.76 17.57
C PRO A 66 6.88 23.76 18.78
N CYS A 67 7.43 23.43 19.96
CA CYS A 67 6.76 23.68 21.23
C CYS A 67 6.51 25.19 21.31
N GLY A 68 5.26 25.60 21.12
CA GLY A 68 4.81 26.96 21.39
C GLY A 68 4.76 27.23 22.87
#